data_AF-A0A6A3ARP9-F1
#
_entry.id   AF-A0A6A3ARP9-F1
#
_cell.length_a   1.000
_cell.length_b   1.000
_cell.length_c   1.000
_cell.angle_alpha   90.00
_cell.angle_beta   90.00
_cell.angle_gamma   90.00
#
_symmetry.space_group_name_H-M   'P 1'
#
loop_
_entity.id
_entity.type
_entity.pdbx_description
1 polymer ?
#
loop_
_entity_poly.entity_id
_entity_poly.type
_entity_poly.pdbx_seq_one_letter_code
_entity_poly.pdbx_strand_id
1 'polypeptide(L)'
;MGISQLSFHSNDANGSLWSKPMDANGERRSKSRPRTRSVLTKKRAVREGSRRVVVNPIQKKVKTLRRLIPGKDSMGLEGLFRETAEYILCLQMRVKVMQILVQVLTEE
;
A
#
# COMPACT_ATOMS: atom_id res chain seq x y z
N MET A 1 31.91 22.46 -36.46
CA MET A 1 33.38 22.46 -36.30
C MET A 1 33.70 23.25 -35.05
N GLY A 2 34.41 22.67 -34.07
CA GLY A 2 34.83 23.43 -32.88
C GLY A 2 34.80 22.68 -31.55
N ILE A 3 35.63 21.64 -31.42
CA ILE A 3 36.45 21.24 -30.25
C ILE A 3 35.92 21.38 -28.80
N SER A 4 35.95 20.23 -28.14
CA SER A 4 35.91 19.91 -26.70
C SER A 4 36.88 20.72 -25.83
N GLN A 5 36.57 20.92 -24.53
CA GLN A 5 37.25 20.25 -23.39
C GLN A 5 36.70 20.67 -22.01
N LEU A 6 36.95 19.75 -21.06
CA LEU A 6 36.50 19.69 -19.67
C LEU A 6 37.04 20.81 -18.78
N SER A 7 36.32 21.12 -17.70
CA SER A 7 36.92 21.45 -16.40
C SER A 7 35.95 21.11 -15.26
N PHE A 8 36.17 19.94 -14.67
CA PHE A 8 35.65 19.52 -13.38
C PHE A 8 36.25 20.46 -12.31
N HIS A 9 35.42 21.14 -11.52
CA HIS A 9 35.87 21.78 -10.29
C HIS A 9 35.35 20.96 -9.11
N SER A 10 36.24 20.12 -8.58
CA SER A 10 36.15 19.56 -7.25
C SER A 10 36.21 20.67 -6.22
N ASN A 11 35.40 20.57 -5.17
CA ASN A 11 35.73 21.21 -3.90
C ASN A 11 35.32 20.26 -2.77
N ASP A 12 36.22 19.31 -2.51
CA ASP A 12 36.23 18.51 -1.30
C ASP A 12 36.75 19.37 -0.14
N ALA A 13 35.94 19.56 0.88
CA ALA A 13 36.39 20.07 2.18
C ALA A 13 35.94 19.11 3.27
N ASN A 14 36.59 17.96 3.33
CA ASN A 14 36.61 17.10 4.51
C ASN A 14 37.91 17.39 5.28
N GLY A 15 37.81 18.07 6.40
CA GLY A 15 38.94 18.46 7.26
C GLY A 15 38.72 18.01 8.70
N SER A 16 39.24 16.82 9.00
CA SER A 16 39.27 16.12 10.28
C SER A 16 39.67 16.99 11.49
N LEU A 17 38.77 17.07 12.47
CA LEU A 17 38.93 17.73 13.78
C LEU A 17 39.63 16.81 14.80
N TRP A 18 40.82 16.29 14.48
CA TRP A 18 41.58 15.42 15.40
C TRP A 18 43.08 15.65 15.26
N SER A 19 43.61 16.69 15.90
CA SER A 19 45.04 16.84 16.22
C SER A 19 45.26 18.01 17.19
N LYS A 20 44.90 17.84 18.45
CA LYS A 20 45.37 18.71 19.54
C LYS A 20 46.03 17.85 20.64
N PRO A 21 47.37 17.86 20.76
CA PRO A 21 48.06 17.21 21.85
C PRO A 21 47.92 17.97 23.17
N MET A 22 48.19 17.23 24.25
CA MET A 22 47.97 17.59 25.64
C MET A 22 49.09 18.47 26.19
N ASP A 23 48.72 19.48 26.98
CA ASP A 23 49.55 20.03 28.04
C ASP A 23 48.75 20.07 29.34
N ALA A 24 49.38 19.54 30.39
CA ALA A 24 48.83 19.32 31.71
C ALA A 24 48.94 20.55 32.63
N ASN A 25 48.24 20.46 33.77
CA ASN A 25 48.38 21.20 35.05
C ASN A 25 47.19 22.14 35.32
N GLY A 26 46.47 22.10 36.44
CA GLY A 26 46.54 21.31 37.65
C GLY A 26 45.33 21.65 38.56
N GLU A 27 45.09 20.76 39.52
CA GLU A 27 44.42 21.01 40.81
C GLU A 27 42.87 21.04 40.96
N ARG A 28 42.42 19.96 41.63
CA ARG A 28 41.61 19.95 42.88
C ARG A 28 40.23 20.64 42.88
N ARG A 29 39.16 19.83 42.88
CA ARG A 29 38.27 19.67 44.07
C ARG A 29 37.13 18.68 43.81
N SER A 30 37.08 17.66 44.65
CA SER A 30 35.95 16.72 44.84
C SER A 30 34.69 17.45 45.31
N LYS A 31 33.51 17.08 44.77
CA LYS A 31 32.19 17.22 45.44
C LYS A 31 31.11 16.39 44.72
N SER A 32 30.87 15.18 45.25
CA SER A 32 29.56 14.53 45.49
C SER A 32 28.38 14.82 44.55
N ARG A 33 27.87 13.78 43.86
CA ARG A 33 26.59 13.10 44.23
C ARG A 33 26.21 11.97 43.25
N PRO A 34 25.67 10.83 43.74
CA PRO A 34 25.28 9.69 42.91
C PRO A 34 23.77 9.65 42.59
N ARG A 35 23.46 8.98 41.47
CA ARG A 35 22.22 8.23 41.14
C ARG A 35 20.86 8.97 41.13
N THR A 36 20.29 9.09 39.93
CA THR A 36 18.85 8.83 39.74
C THR A 36 18.65 7.95 38.51
N ARG A 37 17.94 6.86 38.74
CA ARG A 37 17.57 5.80 37.82
C ARG A 37 16.38 6.28 36.96
N SER A 38 16.25 5.69 35.77
CA SER A 38 14.96 5.20 35.24
C SER A 38 14.31 5.90 34.03
N VAL A 39 13.70 5.02 33.23
CA VAL A 39 12.61 5.20 32.26
C VAL A 39 12.98 5.50 30.81
N LEU A 40 13.41 4.44 30.13
CA LEU A 40 12.79 3.89 28.91
C LEU A 40 11.67 4.77 28.29
N THR A 41 12.00 5.58 27.29
CA THR A 41 11.00 6.13 26.36
C THR A 41 11.29 5.65 24.94
N LYS A 42 10.91 4.39 24.71
CA LYS A 42 10.81 3.80 23.37
C LYS A 42 9.67 4.50 22.63
N LYS A 43 9.94 5.60 21.95
CA LYS A 43 9.01 6.23 21.01
C LYS A 43 8.84 5.34 19.77
N ARG A 44 8.07 4.25 19.92
CA ARG A 44 7.40 3.58 18.81
C ARG A 44 6.00 4.17 18.69
N ALA A 45 5.90 5.32 18.04
CA ALA A 45 4.63 5.84 17.57
C ALA A 45 4.61 5.79 16.02
N VAL A 46 4.85 4.60 15.48
CA VAL A 46 4.35 4.23 14.15
C VAL A 46 3.37 3.10 14.37
N ARG A 47 2.14 3.49 14.71
CA ARG A 47 0.96 2.74 14.34
C ARG A 47 -0.03 3.77 13.83
N GLU A 48 0.20 4.16 12.57
CA GLU A 48 -0.87 4.53 11.65
C GLU A 48 -1.93 3.44 11.82
N GLY A 49 -2.93 3.75 12.64
CA GLY A 49 -4.03 2.86 12.91
C GLY A 49 -4.73 2.68 11.58
N SER A 50 -4.48 1.55 10.93
CA SER A 50 -5.30 1.00 9.86
C SER A 50 -6.73 0.94 10.40
N ARG A 51 -7.44 2.05 10.27
CA ARG A 51 -8.84 2.22 10.65
C ARG A 51 -9.56 1.38 9.60
N ARG A 52 -9.65 0.06 9.84
CA ARG A 52 -10.38 -0.87 8.98
C ARG A 52 -11.77 -0.28 8.86
N VAL A 53 -12.08 0.32 7.72
CA VAL A 53 -13.44 0.75 7.43
C VAL A 53 -14.27 -0.51 7.52
N VAL A 54 -15.13 -0.60 8.52
CA VAL A 54 -16.07 -1.71 8.67
C VAL A 54 -17.11 -1.53 7.57
N VAL A 55 -16.74 -1.94 6.36
CA VAL A 55 -17.66 -1.93 5.22
C VAL A 55 -18.67 -3.02 5.47
N ASN A 56 -19.96 -2.65 5.46
CA ASN A 56 -21.05 -3.58 5.65
C ASN A 56 -20.91 -4.76 4.66
N PRO A 57 -20.99 -6.02 5.11
CA PRO A 57 -20.83 -7.19 4.24
C PRO A 57 -21.82 -7.19 3.06
N ILE A 58 -23.02 -6.62 3.24
CA ILE A 58 -24.02 -6.49 2.18
C ILE A 58 -23.51 -5.55 1.07
N GLN A 59 -22.88 -4.43 1.42
CA GLN A 59 -22.31 -3.52 0.44
C GLN A 59 -21.21 -4.18 -0.38
N LYS A 60 -20.39 -5.06 0.24
CA LYS A 60 -19.40 -5.86 -0.50
C LYS A 60 -20.06 -6.79 -1.51
N LYS A 61 -21.12 -7.51 -1.10
CA LYS A 61 -21.89 -8.40 -1.99
C LYS A 61 -22.53 -7.63 -3.15
N VAL A 62 -23.16 -6.49 -2.87
CA VAL A 62 -23.75 -5.63 -3.90
C VAL A 62 -22.69 -5.12 -4.86
N LYS A 63 -21.51 -4.72 -4.37
CA LYS A 63 -20.39 -4.29 -5.22
C LYS A 63 -19.87 -5.43 -6.11
N THR A 64 -19.79 -6.65 -5.59
CA THR A 64 -19.45 -7.82 -6.39
C THR A 64 -20.51 -8.09 -7.44
N LEU A 65 -21.80 -8.04 -7.09
CA LEU A 65 -22.89 -8.28 -8.02
C LEU A 65 -22.83 -7.30 -9.20
N ARG A 66 -22.61 -6.00 -8.95
CA ARG A 66 -22.45 -4.98 -10.01
C ARG A 66 -21.36 -5.30 -11.02
N ARG A 67 -20.25 -5.89 -10.57
CA ARG A 67 -19.13 -6.25 -11.45
C ARG A 67 -19.41 -7.48 -12.30
N LEU A 68 -20.33 -8.34 -11.87
CA LEU A 68 -20.71 -9.54 -12.60
C LEU A 68 -21.74 -9.25 -13.69
N ILE A 69 -22.57 -8.22 -13.51
CA ILE A 69 -23.60 -7.86 -14.47
C ILE A 69 -23.03 -6.84 -15.48
N PRO A 70 -23.09 -7.12 -16.80
CA PRO A 70 -22.56 -6.22 -17.82
C PRO A 70 -23.17 -4.81 -17.76
N GLY A 71 -22.32 -3.78 -17.69
CA GLY A 71 -22.71 -2.37 -17.85
C GLY A 71 -23.53 -1.76 -16.69
N LYS A 72 -23.37 -2.24 -15.45
CA LYS A 72 -24.23 -1.83 -14.30
C LYS A 72 -23.50 -1.08 -13.17
N ASP A 73 -22.41 -0.38 -13.49
CA ASP A 73 -21.60 0.32 -12.49
C ASP A 73 -22.36 1.42 -11.72
N SER A 74 -23.35 2.07 -12.36
CA SER A 74 -24.09 3.23 -11.81
C SER A 74 -25.56 2.98 -11.46
N MET A 75 -26.06 1.74 -11.54
CA MET A 75 -27.49 1.43 -11.40
C MET A 75 -28.01 1.49 -9.95
N GLY A 76 -29.29 1.78 -9.70
CA GLY A 76 -29.91 1.61 -8.38
C GLY A 76 -29.97 0.14 -7.91
N LEU A 77 -30.33 -0.12 -6.64
CA LEU A 77 -30.41 -1.49 -6.12
C LEU A 77 -31.52 -2.31 -6.77
N GLU A 78 -32.72 -1.74 -6.91
CA GLU A 78 -33.87 -2.43 -7.51
C GLU A 78 -33.60 -2.81 -8.97
N GLY A 79 -33.11 -1.85 -9.76
CA GLY A 79 -32.66 -2.10 -11.14
C GLY A 79 -31.59 -3.18 -11.19
N LEU A 80 -30.58 -3.14 -10.30
CA LEU A 80 -29.53 -4.15 -10.26
C LEU A 80 -30.11 -5.56 -10.09
N PHE A 81 -31.08 -5.75 -9.20
CA PHE A 81 -31.69 -7.06 -8.98
C PHE A 81 -32.56 -7.52 -10.16
N ARG A 82 -33.34 -6.61 -10.76
CA ARG A 82 -34.15 -6.92 -11.95
C ARG A 82 -33.26 -7.37 -13.11
N GLU A 83 -32.24 -6.59 -13.45
CA GLU A 83 -31.30 -6.91 -14.53
C GLU A 83 -30.49 -8.17 -14.21
N THR A 84 -30.17 -8.42 -12.94
CA THR A 84 -29.52 -9.67 -12.50
C THR A 84 -30.41 -10.87 -12.82
N ALA A 85 -31.71 -10.79 -12.51
CA ALA A 85 -32.65 -11.88 -12.77
C ALA A 85 -32.76 -12.17 -14.27
N GLU A 86 -32.84 -11.12 -15.10
CA GLU A 86 -32.84 -11.23 -16.55
C GLU A 86 -31.53 -11.85 -17.07
N TYR A 87 -30.38 -11.39 -16.58
CA TYR A 87 -29.09 -11.91 -17.00
C TYR A 87 -28.90 -13.38 -16.64
N ILE A 88 -29.38 -13.82 -15.47
CA ILE A 88 -29.40 -15.26 -15.08
C ILE A 88 -30.20 -16.06 -16.10
N LEU A 89 -31.40 -15.60 -16.47
CA LEU A 89 -32.25 -16.28 -17.45
C LEU A 89 -31.56 -16.37 -18.83
N CYS A 90 -30.95 -15.29 -19.28
CA CYS A 90 -30.19 -15.27 -20.53
C CYS A 90 -29.03 -16.28 -20.51
N LEU A 91 -28.26 -16.33 -19.41
CA LEU A 91 -27.16 -17.29 -19.27
C LEU A 91 -27.67 -18.73 -19.27
N GLN A 92 -28.75 -19.03 -18.56
CA GLN A 92 -29.37 -20.35 -18.56
C GLN A 92 -29.80 -20.78 -19.96
N MET A 93 -30.43 -19.88 -20.72
CA MET A 93 -30.86 -20.16 -22.08
C MET A 93 -29.67 -20.40 -23.01
N ARG A 94 -28.61 -19.59 -22.91
CA ARG A 94 -27.38 -19.77 -23.69
C ARG A 94 -26.73 -21.13 -23.42
N VAL A 95 -26.64 -21.54 -22.15
CA VAL A 95 -26.09 -22.86 -21.79
C VAL A 95 -26.94 -23.98 -22.38
N LYS A 96 -28.28 -23.91 -22.29
CA LYS A 96 -29.17 -24.91 -22.89
C LYS A 96 -28.97 -25.04 -24.39
N VAL A 97 -28.87 -23.91 -25.11
CA VAL A 97 -28.61 -23.92 -26.56
C VAL A 97 -27.26 -24.56 -26.88
N MET A 98 -26.21 -24.24 -26.13
CA MET A 98 -24.89 -24.85 -26.31
C MET A 98 -24.92 -26.36 -26.06
N GLN A 99 -25.67 -26.81 -25.04
CA GLN A 99 -25.84 -28.25 -24.77
C GLN A 99 -26.56 -28.97 -25.92
N ILE A 100 -27.65 -28.38 -26.45
CA ILE A 100 -28.36 -28.93 -27.61
C ILE A 100 -27.44 -28.98 -28.83
N LEU A 101 -26.70 -27.91 -29.10
CA LEU A 101 -25.77 -27.85 -30.22
C LEU A 101 -24.70 -28.94 -30.11
N VAL A 102 -24.13 -29.14 -28.92
CA VAL A 102 -23.16 -30.23 -28.69
C VAL A 102 -23.81 -31.58 -28.96
N GLN A 103 -24.99 -31.86 -28.40
CA GLN A 103 -25.70 -33.12 -28.62
C GLN A 103 -25.96 -33.39 -30.12
N VAL A 104 -26.44 -32.39 -30.85
CA VAL A 104 -26.68 -32.52 -32.30
C VAL A 104 -25.39 -32.79 -33.06
N LEU A 105 -24.26 -32.20 -32.66
CA LEU A 105 -22.98 -32.36 -33.35
C LEU A 105 -22.20 -33.62 -32.92
N THR A 106 -22.55 -34.25 -31.81
CA THR A 106 -21.85 -35.45 -31.28
C THR A 106 -22.63 -36.75 -31.46
N GLU A 107 -23.93 -36.69 -31.71
CA GLU A 107 -24.79 -37.87 -31.94
C GLU A 107 -25.04 -38.15 -33.44
N GLU A 108 -24.34 -37.43 -34.33
CA GLU A 108 -24.11 -37.78 -35.75
C GLU A 108 -22.79 -38.56 -35.89
#